data_AF-A0AA34XPU4-F1
#
_entry.id   AF-A0AA34XPU4-F1
#
_cell.length_a   1.000
_cell.length_b   1.000
_cell.length_c   1.000
_cell.angle_alpha   90.00
_cell.angle_beta   90.00
_cell.angle_gamma   90.00
#
_symmetry.space_group_name_H-M   'P 1'
#
loop_
_entity.id
_entity.type
_entity.pdbx_description
1 polymer ?
#
loop_
_entity_poly.entity_id
_entity_poly.type
_entity_poly.pdbx_seq_one_letter_code
_entity_poly.pdbx_strand_id
1 'polypeptide(L)' 'MMSLLFLLLLVAMVYGFFGKKTAAYGFFAGSVILGLYWFNHHATDPLSILL' A
#
# COMPACT_ATOMS: atom_id res chain seq x y z
N MET A 1 -5.71 7.64 -0.37
CA MET A 1 -4.55 6.76 -0.10
C MET A 1 -4.90 5.28 -0.13
N MET A 2 -6.07 4.85 0.35
CA MET A 2 -6.49 3.43 0.31
C MET A 2 -6.48 2.78 -1.08
N SER A 3 -7.13 3.39 -2.07
CA SER A 3 -7.20 2.83 -3.44
C SER A 3 -5.84 2.63 -4.10
N LEU A 4 -4.86 3.49 -3.80
CA LEU A 4 -3.49 3.39 -4.31
C LEU A 4 -2.76 2.16 -3.75
N LEU A 5 -2.96 1.84 -2.47
CA LEU A 5 -2.39 0.63 -1.86
C LEU A 5 -2.96 -0.64 -2.50
N PHE A 6 -4.27 -0.68 -2.75
CA PHE A 6 -4.91 -1.79 -3.46
C PHE A 6 -4.43 -1.92 -4.91
N LEU A 7 -4.25 -0.81 -5.61
CA LEU A 7 -3.71 -0.81 -6.97
C LEU A 7 -2.27 -1.35 -6.99
N LEU A 8 -1.42 -0.95 -6.04
CA LEU A 8 -0.06 -1.46 -5.87
C LEU A 8 -0.04 -2.98 -5.64
N LEU A 9 -0.93 -3.48 -4.79
CA LEU A 9 -1.08 -4.92 -4.52
C LEU A 9 -1.59 -5.67 -5.75
N LEU A 10 -2.55 -5.10 -6.49
CA LEU A 10 -3.03 -5.67 -7.75
C LEU A 10 -1.89 -5.78 -8.77
N VAL A 11 -1.09 -4.72 -8.92
CA VAL A 11 0.09 -4.72 -9.78
C VAL A 11 1.09 -5.81 -9.35
N ALA A 12 1.35 -5.95 -8.04
CA ALA A 12 2.20 -7.02 -7.51
C ALA A 12 1.68 -8.42 -7.89
N MET A 13 0.38 -8.65 -7.77
CA MET A 13 -0.25 -9.92 -8.17
C MET A 13 -0.17 -10.18 -9.67
N VAL A 14 -0.39 -9.17 -10.51
CA VAL A 14 -0.25 -9.27 -11.97
C VAL A 14 1.18 -9.65 -12.34
N TYR A 15 2.19 -9.00 -11.76
CA TYR A 15 3.59 -9.39 -11.99
C TYR A 15 3.89 -10.81 -11.48
N GLY A 16 3.33 -11.21 -10.34
CA GLY A 16 3.45 -12.57 -9.81
C GLY A 16 2.85 -13.61 -10.76
N PHE A 17 1.69 -13.32 -11.34
CA PHE A 17 1.01 -14.18 -12.32
C PHE A 17 1.83 -14.39 -13.60
N PHE A 18 2.46 -13.33 -14.12
CA PHE A 18 3.38 -13.43 -15.27
C PHE A 18 4.77 -13.99 -14.92
N GLY A 19 5.00 -14.47 -13.69
CA GLY A 19 6.27 -15.06 -13.27
C GLY A 19 7.40 -14.03 -13.02
N LYS A 20 7.10 -12.73 -13.07
CA LYS A 20 8.07 -11.64 -12.84
C LYS A 20 8.27 -11.39 -11.34
N LYS A 21 8.86 -12.37 -10.65
CA LYS A 21 8.97 -12.42 -9.18
C LYS A 21 9.67 -11.19 -8.57
N THR A 22 10.76 -10.71 -9.16
CA THR A 22 11.48 -9.52 -8.65
C THR A 22 10.60 -8.28 -8.62
N ALA A 23 9.85 -8.02 -9.70
CA ALA A 23 8.92 -6.90 -9.77
C ALA A 23 7.76 -7.09 -8.77
N ALA A 24 7.20 -8.30 -8.70
CA ALA A 24 6.13 -8.63 -7.75
C ALA A 24 6.54 -8.35 -6.30
N TYR A 25 7.72 -8.81 -5.89
CA TYR A 25 8.26 -8.54 -4.56
C TYR A 25 8.55 -7.06 -4.32
N GLY A 26 9.06 -6.34 -5.34
CA GLY A 26 9.27 -4.91 -5.26
C GLY A 26 7.97 -4.12 -5.01
N PHE A 27 6.94 -4.37 -5.81
CA PHE A 27 5.63 -3.73 -5.63
C PHE A 27 4.96 -4.13 -4.30
N PHE A 28 5.06 -5.40 -3.91
CA PHE A 28 4.54 -5.87 -2.63
C PHE A 28 5.24 -5.18 -1.44
N ALA A 29 6.57 -5.18 -1.40
CA ALA A 29 7.33 -4.52 -0.33
C ALA A 29 7.04 -3.01 -0.27
N GLY A 30 6.98 -2.35 -1.43
CA GLY A 30 6.59 -0.94 -1.53
C GLY A 30 5.19 -0.67 -0.98
N SER A 31 4.22 -1.56 -1.25
CA SER A 31 2.86 -1.45 -0.72
C SER A 31 2.81 -1.57 0.81
N VAL A 32 3.66 -2.41 1.42
CA VAL A 32 3.74 -2.55 2.89
C VAL A 32 4.30 -1.28 3.51
N ILE A 33 5.39 -0.73 2.97
CA ILE A 33 6.00 0.51 3.48
C ILE A 33 5.02 1.68 3.38
N LEU A 34 4.38 1.86 2.23
CA LEU A 34 3.37 2.90 2.05
C LEU A 34 2.13 2.68 2.92
N GLY A 35 1.76 1.41 3.16
CA GLY A 35 0.67 1.04 4.05
C GLY A 35 0.96 1.42 5.50
N LEU A 36 2.17 1.17 5.98
CA LEU A 36 2.62 1.58 7.32
C LEU A 36 2.65 3.10 7.46
N TYR A 37 3.17 3.81 6.45
CA TYR A 37 3.15 5.27 6.42
C TYR A 37 1.71 5.81 6.45
N TRP A 38 0.83 5.28 5.60
CA TRP A 38 -0.58 5.68 5.60
C TRP A 38 -1.25 5.42 6.94
N PHE A 39 -1.02 4.24 7.53
CA PHE A 39 -1.62 3.87 8.80
C PHE A 39 -1.13 4.76 9.94
N ASN A 40 0.17 5.06 9.99
CA ASN A 40 0.72 5.97 10.97
C ASN A 40 0.14 7.39 10.82
N HIS A 41 0.06 7.90 9.60
CA HIS A 41 -0.56 9.19 9.31
C HIS A 41 -2.03 9.19 9.75
N HIS A 42 -2.80 8.17 9.36
CA HIS A 42 -4.22 8.07 9.69
C HIS A 42 -4.49 7.89 11.19
N ALA A 43 -3.58 7.24 11.92
CA ALA A 43 -3.69 7.03 13.37
C ALA A 43 -3.27 8.27 14.19
N THR A 44 -2.40 9.12 13.64
CA THR A 44 -1.93 10.35 14.30
C THR A 44 -2.65 11.60 13.83
N ASP A 45 -3.41 11.52 12.73
CA ASP A 45 -4.28 12.60 12.29
C ASP A 45 -5.27 12.94 13.42
N PRO A 46 -5.30 14.20 13.87
CA PRO A 46 -6.20 14.61 14.94
C PRO A 46 -7.63 14.39 14.46
N LEU A 47 -8.37 13.59 15.22
CA LEU A 47 -9.79 13.38 14.98
C LEU A 47 -10.49 14.73 15.21
N SER A 48 -10.80 15.46 14.14
CA SER A 48 -11.61 16.67 14.19
C SER A 48 -13.09 16.31 14.42
N ILE A 49 -13.36 15.58 15.49
CA ILE A 49 -14.68 15.66 16.13
C ILE A 49 -14.74 17.08 16.67
N LEU A 50 -15.62 17.87 16.06
CA LEU A 50 -15.97 19.23 16.47
C LEU A 50 -15.91 19.40 17.99
N LEU A 51 -15.34 20.52 18.43
CA LEU A 51 -15.78 21.17 19.65
C LEU A 51 -17.19 21.74 19.43
#